data_AF-A0A9E5IIV7-F1
#
_entry.id   AF-A0A9E5IIV7-F1
#
_cell.length_a   1.000
_cell.length_b   1.000
_cell.length_c   1.000
_cell.angle_alpha   90.00
_cell.angle_beta   90.00
_cell.angle_gamma   90.00
#
_symmetry.space_group_name_H-M   'P 1'
#
loop_
_entity.id
_entity.type
_entity.pdbx_description
1 polymer ?
#
loop_
_entity_poly.entity_id
_entity_poly.type
_entity_poly.pdbx_seq_one_letter_code
_entity_poly.pdbx_strand_id
1 'polypeptide(L)'
;MMAAGRLFFLCLLPLAGRAGVGADYVHSPASLDAGGLAGASANYSINACVGPGAAAGSADYGVRTGFAGQLADMVSIGIDEPSAPLSLNEATTFQLGVTAIYDDETKLVLPAGGVTWSVQSGPIAVSSGGLVTAASVYQTTSSIVQAVYGPWSDTVGLKVLNTGLDDFAPYASDGLPDLWQVRYFGEQSQQARPAADGDGDGLSNWMEYAFGMNPAQGMVGLLEWDASTVLRAGPPVLSESVSGGSSTVVAVFARRLDYLAANLTYTVEFSGDLVDWQASASTPTVLAANSEIQVVSVPFPLFLNGKKADFFRVRVKSN
;
A
#
# COMPACT_ATOMS: atom_id res chain seq x y z
N MET A 1 25.90 65.24 -14.83
CA MET A 1 25.72 63.86 -15.31
C MET A 1 24.87 63.14 -14.27
N MET A 2 23.76 62.57 -14.73
CA MET A 2 22.63 62.07 -13.94
C MET A 2 22.96 60.85 -13.07
N ALA A 3 22.32 60.76 -11.89
CA ALA A 3 21.80 59.50 -11.38
C ALA A 3 20.59 59.81 -10.48
N ALA A 4 19.40 59.48 -10.99
CA ALA A 4 18.11 59.65 -10.32
C ALA A 4 17.82 58.45 -9.41
N GLY A 5 17.57 58.69 -8.12
CA GLY A 5 16.95 57.72 -7.22
C GLY A 5 15.48 58.11 -7.00
N ARG A 6 14.56 57.33 -7.56
CA ARG A 6 13.11 57.49 -7.34
C ARG A 6 12.74 57.01 -5.92
N LEU A 7 12.33 57.93 -5.06
CA LEU A 7 11.69 57.66 -3.78
C LEU A 7 10.17 57.62 -4.02
N PHE A 8 9.53 56.46 -3.90
CA PHE A 8 8.07 56.32 -3.98
C PHE A 8 7.46 56.77 -2.65
N PHE A 9 6.83 57.95 -2.64
CA PHE A 9 6.07 58.45 -1.50
C PHE A 9 4.62 57.95 -1.66
N LEU A 10 4.19 57.05 -0.78
CA LEU A 10 2.81 56.58 -0.70
C LEU A 10 1.96 57.70 -0.08
N CYS A 11 1.24 58.46 -0.90
CA CYS A 11 0.29 59.47 -0.43
C CYS A 11 -1.02 58.77 -0.07
N LEU A 12 -1.21 58.44 1.22
CA LEU A 12 -2.51 58.10 1.78
C LEU A 12 -3.38 59.36 1.76
N LEU A 13 -4.37 59.41 0.88
CA LEU A 13 -5.45 60.40 0.95
C LEU A 13 -6.24 60.17 2.25
N PRO A 14 -6.41 61.16 3.13
CA PRO A 14 -7.42 61.05 4.19
C PRO A 14 -8.81 61.02 3.55
N LEU A 15 -9.67 60.12 4.04
CA LEU A 15 -11.11 60.08 3.75
C LEU A 15 -11.68 61.51 3.86
N ALA A 16 -12.19 62.05 2.75
CA ALA A 16 -12.77 63.39 2.74
C ALA A 16 -14.08 63.40 3.55
N GLY A 17 -14.03 63.94 4.76
CA GLY A 17 -15.22 64.43 5.44
C GLY A 17 -15.77 65.63 4.68
N ARG A 18 -16.96 65.52 4.08
CA ARG A 18 -17.64 66.67 3.47
C ARG A 18 -18.26 67.52 4.59
N ALA A 19 -17.69 68.69 4.83
CA ALA A 19 -18.33 69.76 5.58
C ALA A 19 -18.92 70.78 4.60
N GLY A 20 -20.13 71.26 4.88
CA GLY A 20 -20.78 72.33 4.14
C GLY A 20 -21.62 73.19 5.09
N VAL A 21 -21.48 74.50 4.96
CA VAL A 21 -22.28 75.51 5.67
C VAL A 21 -23.13 76.27 4.65
N GLY A 22 -24.43 76.33 4.90
CA GLY A 22 -25.40 77.18 4.20
C GLY A 22 -26.14 78.04 5.21
N ALA A 23 -26.79 79.12 4.76
CA ALA A 23 -27.44 80.09 5.64
C ALA A 23 -28.48 79.47 6.60
N ASP A 24 -29.03 78.30 6.26
CA ASP A 24 -30.13 77.64 6.99
C ASP A 24 -29.75 76.30 7.64
N TYR A 25 -28.49 75.86 7.59
CA TYR A 25 -28.05 74.62 8.27
C TYR A 25 -26.55 74.55 8.58
N VAL A 26 -26.24 73.84 9.67
CA VAL A 26 -24.87 73.47 10.08
C VAL A 26 -24.75 71.95 10.07
N HIS A 27 -23.84 71.39 9.27
CA HIS A 27 -23.42 70.00 9.40
C HIS A 27 -22.24 69.90 10.36
N SER A 28 -22.42 69.21 11.49
CA SER A 28 -21.31 68.86 12.39
C SER A 28 -20.44 67.77 11.75
N PRO A 29 -19.11 67.79 11.92
CA PRO A 29 -18.26 66.71 11.43
C PRO A 29 -18.59 65.41 12.16
N ALA A 30 -19.01 64.39 11.41
CA ALA A 30 -19.24 63.04 11.94
C ALA A 30 -18.06 62.13 11.56
N SER A 31 -17.47 61.47 12.56
CA SER A 31 -16.57 60.33 12.32
C SER A 31 -17.42 59.15 11.85
N LEU A 32 -17.05 58.57 10.71
CA LEU A 32 -17.67 57.35 10.19
C LEU A 32 -17.21 56.17 11.05
N ASP A 33 -18.11 55.54 11.81
CA ASP A 33 -17.87 54.25 12.45
C ASP A 33 -18.84 53.17 11.93
N ALA A 34 -18.53 51.92 12.25
CA ALA A 34 -19.25 50.74 11.76
C ALA A 34 -20.57 50.46 12.52
N GLY A 35 -20.99 51.34 13.44
CA GLY A 35 -22.13 51.09 14.34
C GLY A 35 -23.51 51.42 13.76
N GLY A 36 -23.57 52.07 12.59
CA GLY A 36 -24.81 52.62 12.04
C GLY A 36 -25.21 53.91 12.76
N LEU A 37 -25.65 54.92 12.00
CA LEU A 37 -26.03 56.23 12.53
C LEU A 37 -27.54 56.48 12.34
N ALA A 38 -28.17 57.00 13.39
CA ALA A 38 -29.49 57.63 13.32
C ALA A 38 -29.32 59.13 13.54
N GLY A 39 -29.62 59.94 12.52
CA GLY A 39 -29.66 61.39 12.62
C GLY A 39 -31.08 61.90 12.33
N ALA A 40 -31.66 62.67 13.25
CA ALA A 40 -33.00 63.24 13.10
C ALA A 40 -33.00 64.76 13.33
N SER A 41 -33.83 65.46 12.56
CA SER A 41 -34.28 66.84 12.85
C SER A 41 -35.80 66.89 12.77
N ALA A 42 -36.39 68.07 13.06
CA ALA A 42 -37.83 68.29 12.87
C ALA A 42 -38.33 68.03 11.44
N ASN A 43 -37.45 68.01 10.44
CA ASN A 43 -37.81 67.95 9.02
C ASN A 43 -37.26 66.72 8.26
N TYR A 44 -36.44 65.86 8.89
CA TYR A 44 -35.97 64.62 8.25
C TYR A 44 -35.40 63.60 9.24
N SER A 45 -35.39 62.33 8.80
CA SER A 45 -34.62 61.25 9.42
C SER A 45 -33.69 60.64 8.36
N ILE A 46 -32.45 60.34 8.75
CA ILE A 46 -31.49 59.61 7.93
C ILE A 46 -31.02 58.39 8.72
N ASN A 47 -31.20 57.21 8.13
CA ASN A 47 -30.54 55.97 8.54
C ASN A 47 -29.43 55.68 7.53
N ALA A 48 -28.19 55.90 7.93
CA ALA A 48 -27.03 55.57 7.10
C ALA A 48 -26.32 54.33 7.67
N CYS A 49 -26.11 53.34 6.80
CA CYS A 49 -25.19 52.23 7.04
C CYS A 49 -24.12 52.23 5.95
N VAL A 50 -22.88 51.88 6.31
CA VAL A 50 -21.75 51.81 5.36
C VAL A 50 -21.56 50.40 4.78
N GLY A 51 -22.32 49.40 5.25
CA GLY A 51 -22.38 48.07 4.64
C GLY A 51 -23.24 47.06 5.42
N PRO A 52 -23.66 45.95 4.80
CA PRO A 52 -24.39 44.86 5.46
C PRO A 52 -23.46 44.02 6.37
N GLY A 53 -24.01 43.49 7.47
CA GLY A 53 -23.36 42.47 8.32
C GLY A 53 -22.84 42.96 9.68
N ALA A 54 -23.74 43.15 10.64
CA ALA A 54 -23.37 43.24 12.05
C ALA A 54 -22.97 41.85 12.56
N ALA A 55 -21.86 41.75 13.31
CA ALA A 55 -21.35 40.50 13.84
C ALA A 55 -22.38 39.78 14.72
N ALA A 56 -22.73 38.55 14.35
CA ALA A 56 -23.43 37.59 15.18
C ALA A 56 -22.73 36.22 15.00
N GLY A 57 -22.57 35.47 16.09
CA GLY A 57 -22.00 34.14 16.07
C GLY A 57 -22.93 33.14 16.76
N SER A 58 -23.02 31.95 16.19
CA SER A 58 -23.62 30.75 16.79
C SER A 58 -22.55 29.65 16.86
N ALA A 59 -22.80 28.56 17.59
CA ALA A 59 -21.96 27.36 17.53
C ALA A 59 -21.81 26.81 16.10
N ASP A 60 -22.74 27.17 15.19
CA ASP A 60 -22.86 26.61 13.84
C ASP A 60 -22.35 27.54 12.72
N TYR A 61 -21.96 28.79 12.99
CA TYR A 61 -21.35 29.67 11.97
C TYR A 61 -20.55 30.86 12.56
N GLY A 62 -19.49 31.26 11.84
CA GLY A 62 -18.74 32.49 12.08
C GLY A 62 -18.89 33.47 10.92
N VAL A 63 -19.51 34.63 11.15
CA VAL A 63 -19.69 35.68 10.13
C VAL A 63 -18.37 36.41 9.88
N ARG A 64 -17.93 36.50 8.62
CA ARG A 64 -16.80 37.34 8.19
C ARG A 64 -17.28 38.77 7.92
N THR A 65 -16.64 39.75 8.54
CA THR A 65 -16.94 41.18 8.33
C THR A 65 -16.26 41.69 7.05
N GLY A 66 -16.93 42.56 6.29
CA GLY A 66 -16.37 43.22 5.09
C GLY A 66 -16.82 42.64 3.74
N PHE A 67 -17.64 41.60 3.76
CA PHE A 67 -18.31 41.02 2.59
C PHE A 67 -19.82 40.93 2.90
N ALA A 68 -20.70 41.08 1.89
CA ALA A 68 -22.12 40.80 2.09
C ALA A 68 -22.25 39.34 2.56
N GLY A 69 -23.00 39.09 3.64
CA GLY A 69 -23.06 37.79 4.32
C GLY A 69 -23.31 36.65 3.34
N GLN A 70 -22.25 35.95 2.96
CA GLN A 70 -22.34 34.66 2.29
C GLN A 70 -22.67 33.65 3.38
N LEU A 71 -23.93 33.22 3.40
CA LEU A 71 -24.28 31.94 3.99
C LEU A 71 -23.70 30.91 3.03
N ALA A 72 -22.52 30.37 3.34
CA ALA A 72 -21.94 29.27 2.59
C ALA A 72 -22.55 27.98 3.17
N ASP A 73 -23.24 27.23 2.32
CA ASP A 73 -23.87 25.98 2.71
C ASP A 73 -22.96 24.81 2.33
N MET A 74 -22.66 23.94 3.28
CA MET A 74 -21.88 22.73 2.98
C MET A 74 -22.71 21.79 2.11
N VAL A 75 -22.16 21.40 0.97
CA VAL A 75 -22.82 20.56 -0.04
C VAL A 75 -22.31 19.12 0.02
N SER A 76 -21.07 18.89 0.41
CA SER A 76 -20.50 17.54 0.54
C SER A 76 -19.25 17.53 1.43
N ILE A 77 -18.80 16.33 1.75
CA ILE A 77 -17.44 16.09 2.25
C ILE A 77 -16.70 15.23 1.23
N GLY A 78 -15.38 15.34 1.20
CA GLY A 78 -14.50 14.46 0.43
C GLY A 78 -13.35 13.97 1.30
N ILE A 79 -13.05 12.67 1.26
CA ILE A 79 -11.84 12.12 1.87
C ILE A 79 -10.65 12.53 0.98
N ASP A 80 -9.57 13.02 1.60
CA ASP A 80 -8.41 13.48 0.87
C ASP A 80 -7.60 12.28 0.32
N GLU A 81 -7.45 12.21 -1.00
CA GLU A 81 -6.66 11.20 -1.72
C GLU A 81 -5.34 11.79 -2.22
N PRO A 82 -4.23 11.73 -1.44
CA PRO A 82 -2.95 12.31 -1.87
C PRO A 82 -2.30 11.52 -3.02
N SER A 83 -2.79 10.31 -3.31
CA SER A 83 -2.43 9.53 -4.49
C SER A 83 -3.65 8.77 -5.00
N ALA A 84 -3.77 8.66 -6.33
CA ALA A 84 -4.80 7.86 -7.00
C ALA A 84 -4.11 6.82 -7.90
N PRO A 85 -4.27 5.50 -7.65
CA PRO A 85 -5.02 4.91 -6.53
C PRO A 85 -4.28 4.99 -5.19
N LEU A 86 -5.02 5.07 -4.08
CA LEU A 86 -4.44 5.01 -2.73
C LEU A 86 -3.94 3.59 -2.42
N SER A 87 -2.73 3.50 -1.86
CA SER A 87 -2.14 2.23 -1.45
C SER A 87 -1.40 2.36 -0.12
N LEU A 88 -1.40 1.28 0.65
CA LEU A 88 -0.80 1.18 1.96
C LEU A 88 -0.09 -0.17 2.07
N ASN A 89 1.17 -0.19 2.49
CA ASN A 89 1.82 -1.46 2.79
C ASN A 89 1.14 -2.10 4.01
N GLU A 90 1.06 -3.42 4.03
CA GLU A 90 0.53 -4.14 5.19
C GLU A 90 1.30 -3.80 6.48
N ALA A 91 0.67 -4.05 7.63
CA ALA A 91 1.23 -3.74 8.96
C ALA A 91 1.71 -2.28 9.15
N THR A 92 1.33 -1.37 8.25
CA THR A 92 1.62 0.07 8.36
C THR A 92 0.35 0.89 8.53
N THR A 93 0.54 2.19 8.79
CA THR A 93 -0.56 3.13 9.05
C THR A 93 -0.54 4.30 8.09
N PHE A 94 -1.72 4.84 7.80
CA PHE A 94 -1.91 6.01 6.95
C PHE A 94 -2.98 6.95 7.50
N GLN A 95 -2.69 8.25 7.54
CA GLN A 95 -3.62 9.25 8.05
C GLN A 95 -4.49 9.78 6.92
N LEU A 96 -5.81 9.61 7.03
CA LEU A 96 -6.76 10.24 6.14
C LEU A 96 -7.13 11.65 6.61
N GLY A 97 -7.32 12.56 5.65
CA GLY A 97 -7.93 13.87 5.84
C GLY A 97 -9.35 13.88 5.27
N VAL A 98 -10.16 14.85 5.69
CA VAL A 98 -11.49 15.09 5.12
C VAL A 98 -11.65 16.58 4.89
N THR A 99 -12.16 16.93 3.72
CA THR A 99 -12.44 18.30 3.31
C THR A 99 -13.94 18.48 3.11
N ALA A 100 -14.55 19.43 3.81
CA ALA A 100 -15.89 19.92 3.51
C ALA A 100 -15.84 20.83 2.27
N ILE A 101 -16.84 20.68 1.40
CA ILE A 101 -16.99 21.44 0.16
C ILE A 101 -18.31 22.21 0.26
N TYR A 102 -18.25 23.52 0.09
CA TYR A 102 -19.39 24.44 0.13
C TYR A 102 -19.95 24.71 -1.27
N ASP A 103 -21.14 25.30 -1.33
CA ASP A 103 -21.86 25.65 -2.55
C ASP A 103 -21.12 26.69 -3.42
N ASP A 104 -20.27 27.50 -2.81
CA ASP A 104 -19.35 28.42 -3.48
C ASP A 104 -18.00 27.77 -3.87
N GLU A 105 -17.93 26.43 -3.83
CA GLU A 105 -16.76 25.58 -4.07
C GLU A 105 -15.61 25.77 -3.07
N THR A 106 -15.76 26.61 -2.05
CA THR A 106 -14.74 26.75 -1.02
C THR A 106 -14.59 25.45 -0.25
N LYS A 107 -13.37 25.23 0.25
CA LYS A 107 -12.96 24.00 0.92
C LYS A 107 -12.49 24.30 2.33
N LEU A 108 -12.93 23.50 3.29
CA LEU A 108 -12.50 23.54 4.68
C LEU A 108 -12.05 22.15 5.13
N VAL A 109 -10.80 22.03 5.57
CA VAL A 109 -10.32 20.80 6.20
C VAL A 109 -11.07 20.59 7.51
N LEU A 110 -11.75 19.46 7.64
CA LEU A 110 -12.40 19.04 8.86
C LEU A 110 -11.39 18.37 9.79
N PRO A 111 -11.48 18.58 11.11
CA PRO A 111 -10.66 17.81 12.05
C PRO A 111 -11.05 16.34 11.94
N ALA A 112 -10.06 15.44 11.85
CA ALA A 112 -10.34 14.02 11.64
C ALA A 112 -11.17 13.38 12.78
N GLY A 113 -11.11 13.92 13.99
CA GLY A 113 -11.99 13.53 15.11
C GLY A 113 -13.40 14.14 15.10
N GLY A 114 -13.68 15.04 14.16
CA GLY A 114 -15.00 15.65 13.96
C GLY A 114 -15.91 14.86 13.02
N VAL A 115 -15.40 13.80 12.38
CA VAL A 115 -16.16 12.90 11.52
C VAL A 115 -16.23 11.50 12.15
N THR A 116 -17.25 10.75 11.79
CA THR A 116 -17.38 9.34 12.17
C THR A 116 -16.74 8.47 11.09
N TRP A 117 -15.67 7.76 11.46
CA TRP A 117 -14.98 6.82 10.57
C TRP A 117 -15.54 5.41 10.70
N SER A 118 -15.62 4.68 9.59
CA SER A 118 -15.95 3.25 9.59
C SER A 118 -15.25 2.51 8.45
N VAL A 119 -14.97 1.23 8.68
CA VAL A 119 -14.47 0.32 7.64
C VAL A 119 -15.68 -0.33 6.97
N GLN A 120 -15.79 -0.18 5.66
CA GLN A 120 -16.85 -0.81 4.88
C GLN A 120 -16.44 -2.21 4.43
N SER A 121 -15.16 -2.41 4.10
CA SER A 121 -14.60 -3.71 3.74
C SER A 121 -13.07 -3.74 3.81
N GLY A 122 -12.53 -4.95 3.84
CA GLY A 122 -11.10 -5.22 3.69
C GLY A 122 -10.30 -5.29 5.00
N PRO A 123 -9.04 -5.72 4.93
CA PRO A 123 -8.17 -6.01 6.08
C PRO A 123 -7.54 -4.73 6.68
N ILE A 124 -8.39 -3.80 7.10
CA ILE A 124 -7.97 -2.54 7.72
C ILE A 124 -8.78 -2.26 9.00
N ALA A 125 -8.21 -1.43 9.86
CA ALA A 125 -8.92 -0.73 10.92
C ALA A 125 -8.79 0.78 10.70
N VAL A 126 -9.76 1.55 11.18
CA VAL A 126 -9.68 3.02 11.20
C VAL A 126 -10.00 3.53 12.60
N SER A 127 -9.14 4.39 13.13
CA SER A 127 -9.36 5.03 14.43
C SER A 127 -10.37 6.18 14.32
N SER A 128 -10.88 6.68 15.46
CA SER A 128 -11.70 7.89 15.51
C SER A 128 -10.98 9.14 15.02
N GLY A 129 -9.65 9.12 14.92
CA GLY A 129 -8.84 10.21 14.38
C GLY A 129 -8.50 10.04 12.89
N GLY A 130 -9.11 9.10 12.17
CA GLY A 130 -8.85 8.89 10.74
C GLY A 130 -7.52 8.18 10.41
N LEU A 131 -6.80 7.70 11.43
CA LEU A 131 -5.63 6.86 11.21
C LEU A 131 -6.08 5.45 10.80
N VAL A 132 -5.81 5.09 9.55
CA VAL A 132 -6.01 3.76 8.98
C VAL A 132 -4.81 2.89 9.34
N THR A 133 -5.05 1.65 9.75
CA THR A 133 -4.03 0.63 10.03
C THR A 133 -4.32 -0.58 9.19
N ALA A 134 -3.36 -1.02 8.37
CA ALA A 134 -3.48 -2.25 7.60
C ALA A 134 -3.07 -3.47 8.43
N ALA A 135 -3.83 -4.56 8.32
CA ALA A 135 -3.39 -5.88 8.78
C ALA A 135 -2.41 -6.50 7.77
N SER A 136 -1.63 -7.50 8.18
CA SER A 136 -0.87 -8.37 7.26
C SER A 136 -1.81 -9.16 6.36
N VAL A 137 -1.45 -9.30 5.09
CA VAL A 137 -2.28 -9.90 4.04
C VAL A 137 -1.44 -10.84 3.19
N TYR A 138 -1.89 -12.08 2.97
CA TYR A 138 -1.19 -13.02 2.09
C TYR A 138 -1.19 -12.61 0.60
N GLN A 139 -2.03 -11.64 0.21
CA GLN A 139 -2.04 -11.05 -1.13
C GLN A 139 -2.56 -9.60 -1.10
N THR A 140 -2.19 -8.82 -2.11
CA THR A 140 -2.70 -7.45 -2.26
C THR A 140 -4.22 -7.43 -2.26
N THR A 141 -4.82 -6.74 -1.29
CA THR A 141 -6.26 -6.80 -1.00
C THR A 141 -6.88 -5.41 -0.96
N SER A 142 -8.03 -5.24 -1.63
CA SER A 142 -8.77 -3.98 -1.63
C SER A 142 -9.52 -3.77 -0.32
N SER A 143 -9.56 -2.52 0.14
CA SER A 143 -10.32 -2.08 1.31
C SER A 143 -11.07 -0.79 1.03
N ILE A 144 -12.14 -0.54 1.79
CA ILE A 144 -12.95 0.67 1.67
C ILE A 144 -13.16 1.29 3.06
N VAL A 145 -12.87 2.58 3.16
CA VAL A 145 -13.12 3.40 4.35
C VAL A 145 -14.22 4.41 4.06
N GLN A 146 -15.07 4.68 5.04
CA GLN A 146 -16.09 5.72 4.99
C GLN A 146 -15.85 6.76 6.09
N ALA A 147 -16.08 8.02 5.73
CA ALA A 147 -16.23 9.13 6.67
C ALA A 147 -17.69 9.65 6.61
N VAL A 148 -18.27 9.96 7.77
CA VAL A 148 -19.61 10.54 7.90
C VAL A 148 -19.55 11.81 8.75
N TYR A 149 -20.14 12.89 8.25
CA TYR A 149 -20.27 14.17 8.93
C TYR A 149 -21.71 14.70 8.81
N GLY A 150 -22.51 14.47 9.85
CA GLY A 150 -23.94 14.78 9.83
C GLY A 150 -24.68 13.99 8.73
N PRO A 151 -25.36 14.65 7.77
CA PRO A 151 -26.03 13.97 6.66
C PRO A 151 -25.08 13.59 5.51
N TRP A 152 -23.83 14.06 5.54
CA TRP A 152 -22.87 13.86 4.46
C TRP A 152 -21.98 12.67 4.73
N SER A 153 -21.66 11.93 3.69
CA SER A 153 -20.71 10.82 3.76
C SER A 153 -19.89 10.74 2.50
N ASP A 154 -18.66 10.25 2.63
CA ASP A 154 -17.82 9.90 1.49
C ASP A 154 -17.08 8.59 1.76
N THR A 155 -16.66 7.91 0.69
CA THR A 155 -15.93 6.64 0.76
C THR A 155 -14.70 6.69 -0.12
N VAL A 156 -13.58 6.17 0.40
CA VAL A 156 -12.34 6.01 -0.35
C VAL A 156 -11.95 4.55 -0.43
N GLY A 157 -11.52 4.11 -1.61
CA GLY A 157 -10.92 2.80 -1.82
C GLY A 157 -9.40 2.85 -1.70
N LEU A 158 -8.80 1.86 -1.05
CA LEU A 158 -7.35 1.70 -1.00
C LEU A 158 -6.93 0.24 -1.17
N LYS A 159 -5.69 0.03 -1.62
CA LYS A 159 -5.08 -1.31 -1.68
C LYS A 159 -4.11 -1.51 -0.53
N VAL A 160 -4.30 -2.58 0.24
CA VAL A 160 -3.28 -3.08 1.16
C VAL A 160 -2.34 -3.95 0.33
N LEU A 161 -1.07 -3.54 0.24
CA LEU A 161 -0.04 -4.23 -0.53
C LEU A 161 0.59 -5.31 0.35
N ASN A 162 0.60 -6.55 -0.15
CA ASN A 162 1.42 -7.60 0.46
C ASN A 162 2.89 -7.33 0.13
N THR A 163 3.70 -7.20 1.17
CA THR A 163 5.14 -6.89 1.12
C THR A 163 5.98 -7.96 1.80
N GLY A 164 5.40 -8.70 2.75
CA GLY A 164 5.94 -9.92 3.32
C GLY A 164 5.59 -11.14 2.46
N LEU A 165 6.30 -12.23 2.66
CA LEU A 165 5.91 -13.52 2.08
C LEU A 165 5.40 -14.49 3.15
N ASP A 166 5.68 -14.24 4.43
CA ASP A 166 5.49 -15.19 5.54
C ASP A 166 5.19 -14.41 6.85
N ASP A 167 4.19 -13.52 6.79
CA ASP A 167 3.77 -12.64 7.88
C ASP A 167 2.24 -12.62 8.11
N PHE A 168 1.47 -13.36 7.32
CA PHE A 168 0.04 -13.53 7.54
C PHE A 168 -0.24 -14.43 8.75
N ALA A 169 -0.90 -13.89 9.78
CA ALA A 169 -0.96 -14.46 11.14
C ALA A 169 -1.25 -15.98 11.28
N PRO A 170 -2.11 -16.63 10.47
CA PRO A 170 -2.31 -18.08 10.56
C PRO A 170 -1.09 -18.92 10.19
N TYR A 171 -0.18 -18.37 9.38
CA TYR A 171 0.95 -19.08 8.76
C TYR A 171 2.32 -18.43 8.98
N ALA A 172 2.32 -17.21 9.50
CA ALA A 172 3.52 -16.40 9.67
C ALA A 172 4.70 -17.12 10.35
N SER A 173 5.89 -16.80 9.83
CA SER A 173 7.20 -17.18 10.34
C SER A 173 7.46 -18.68 10.38
N ASP A 174 6.87 -19.45 9.47
CA ASP A 174 7.12 -20.89 9.35
C ASP A 174 8.06 -21.27 8.18
N GLY A 175 8.45 -20.29 7.36
CA GLY A 175 9.38 -20.44 6.25
C GLY A 175 8.73 -20.86 4.93
N LEU A 176 7.40 -21.01 4.88
CA LEU A 176 6.63 -21.13 3.65
C LEU A 176 5.95 -19.81 3.31
N PRO A 177 5.73 -19.50 2.01
CA PRO A 177 4.96 -18.31 1.68
C PRO A 177 3.46 -18.45 2.00
N ASP A 178 2.89 -17.43 2.63
CA ASP A 178 1.48 -17.36 3.00
C ASP A 178 0.56 -17.60 1.81
N LEU A 179 0.85 -16.99 0.66
CA LEU A 179 0.06 -17.15 -0.57
C LEU A 179 0.06 -18.61 -1.06
N TRP A 180 1.19 -19.31 -0.90
CA TRP A 180 1.29 -20.71 -1.27
C TRP A 180 0.44 -21.56 -0.32
N GLN A 181 0.54 -21.32 0.99
CA GLN A 181 -0.25 -22.04 2.00
C GLN A 181 -1.75 -21.81 1.81
N VAL A 182 -2.16 -20.56 1.60
CA VAL A 182 -3.57 -20.21 1.34
C VAL A 182 -4.08 -20.83 0.04
N ARG A 183 -3.26 -20.86 -1.02
CA ARG A 183 -3.65 -21.47 -2.31
C ARG A 183 -4.02 -22.94 -2.17
N TYR A 184 -3.25 -23.71 -1.41
CA TYR A 184 -3.46 -25.16 -1.31
C TYR A 184 -4.38 -25.57 -0.16
N PHE A 185 -4.41 -24.79 0.92
CA PHE A 185 -5.05 -25.20 2.17
C PHE A 185 -6.08 -24.22 2.74
N GLY A 186 -6.25 -23.03 2.15
CA GLY A 186 -7.08 -21.95 2.70
C GLY A 186 -6.40 -21.20 3.84
N GLU A 187 -7.11 -20.32 4.56
CA GLU A 187 -6.50 -19.38 5.51
C GLU A 187 -6.18 -19.94 6.91
N GLN A 188 -6.70 -21.11 7.30
CA GLN A 188 -6.59 -21.61 8.69
C GLN A 188 -6.47 -23.13 8.79
N SER A 189 -5.56 -23.73 8.03
CA SER A 189 -5.36 -25.18 8.00
C SER A 189 -4.06 -25.60 8.69
N GLN A 190 -4.15 -26.52 9.65
CA GLN A 190 -2.97 -27.13 10.24
C GLN A 190 -2.19 -28.00 9.25
N GLN A 191 -2.84 -28.45 8.16
CA GLN A 191 -2.17 -29.19 7.10
C GLN A 191 -1.30 -28.31 6.20
N ALA A 192 -1.34 -26.98 6.38
CA ALA A 192 -0.48 -26.05 5.64
C ALA A 192 0.93 -25.89 6.26
N ARG A 193 1.19 -26.50 7.43
CA ARG A 193 2.47 -26.37 8.13
C ARG A 193 3.62 -26.96 7.32
N PRO A 194 4.85 -26.45 7.44
CA PRO A 194 6.01 -26.90 6.65
C PRO A 194 6.31 -28.40 6.75
N ALA A 195 6.08 -28.99 7.93
CA ALA A 195 6.33 -30.40 8.22
C ALA A 195 5.11 -31.31 8.03
N ALA A 196 3.95 -30.75 7.65
CA ALA A 196 2.78 -31.56 7.35
C ALA A 196 2.93 -32.24 5.99
N ASP A 197 2.20 -33.35 5.83
CA ASP A 197 2.09 -34.17 4.63
C ASP A 197 0.59 -34.30 4.36
N GLY A 198 0.07 -33.32 3.62
CA GLY A 198 -1.38 -33.10 3.48
C GLY A 198 -2.07 -34.19 2.66
N ASP A 199 -1.34 -34.82 1.74
CA ASP A 199 -1.84 -35.83 0.82
C ASP A 199 -1.35 -37.26 1.12
N GLY A 200 -0.40 -37.42 2.06
CA GLY A 200 0.02 -38.69 2.63
C GLY A 200 1.05 -39.44 1.79
N ASP A 201 1.82 -38.76 0.95
CA ASP A 201 2.83 -39.37 0.08
C ASP A 201 4.23 -39.49 0.72
N GLY A 202 4.40 -38.95 1.94
CA GLY A 202 5.64 -38.94 2.70
C GLY A 202 6.56 -37.75 2.42
N LEU A 203 6.16 -36.82 1.56
CA LEU A 203 6.82 -35.53 1.36
C LEU A 203 6.18 -34.47 2.25
N SER A 204 7.01 -33.66 2.88
CA SER A 204 6.51 -32.51 3.64
C SER A 204 6.21 -31.33 2.71
N ASN A 205 5.24 -30.49 3.06
CA ASN A 205 4.93 -29.24 2.37
C ASN A 205 6.17 -28.39 2.03
N TRP A 206 7.17 -28.33 2.91
CA TRP A 206 8.42 -27.62 2.65
C TRP A 206 9.22 -28.19 1.47
N MET A 207 9.27 -29.52 1.33
CA MET A 207 9.93 -30.18 0.21
C MET A 207 9.14 -29.93 -1.07
N GLU A 208 7.82 -30.05 -1.00
CA GLU A 208 6.97 -29.84 -2.15
C GLU A 208 7.04 -28.40 -2.66
N TYR A 209 7.00 -27.41 -1.76
CA TYR A 209 7.23 -26.01 -2.11
C TYR A 209 8.59 -25.81 -2.81
N ALA A 210 9.67 -26.36 -2.25
CA ALA A 210 11.01 -26.23 -2.81
C ALA A 210 11.16 -26.88 -4.20
N PHE A 211 10.54 -28.04 -4.41
CA PHE A 211 10.65 -28.76 -5.69
C PHE A 211 9.50 -28.44 -6.66
N GLY A 212 8.57 -27.54 -6.30
CA GLY A 212 7.41 -27.16 -7.10
C GLY A 212 6.41 -28.30 -7.30
N MET A 213 6.28 -29.17 -6.30
CA MET A 213 5.25 -30.21 -6.25
C MET A 213 3.97 -29.65 -5.62
N ASN A 214 2.87 -30.40 -5.76
CA ASN A 214 1.55 -29.97 -5.32
C ASN A 214 1.17 -30.70 -4.02
N PRO A 215 1.06 -30.00 -2.88
CA PRO A 215 0.87 -30.60 -1.56
C PRO A 215 -0.55 -31.12 -1.28
N ALA A 216 -1.42 -31.06 -2.29
CA ALA A 216 -2.75 -31.64 -2.29
C ALA A 216 -2.84 -32.84 -3.24
N GLN A 217 -1.73 -33.29 -3.82
CA GLN A 217 -1.66 -34.36 -4.82
C GLN A 217 -0.42 -35.22 -4.63
N GLY A 218 -0.62 -36.39 -4.03
CA GLY A 218 0.48 -37.29 -3.73
C GLY A 218 1.32 -37.65 -4.96
N MET A 219 2.61 -37.88 -4.72
CA MET A 219 3.65 -38.06 -5.73
C MET A 219 3.25 -39.09 -6.79
N VAL A 220 2.97 -38.58 -7.99
CA VAL A 220 2.53 -39.37 -9.15
C VAL A 220 3.67 -39.92 -10.01
N GLY A 221 4.91 -39.47 -9.79
CA GLY A 221 6.08 -39.99 -10.49
C GLY A 221 7.35 -39.16 -10.30
N LEU A 222 8.41 -39.57 -11.00
CA LEU A 222 9.69 -38.85 -11.02
C LEU A 222 9.61 -37.57 -11.86
N LEU A 223 10.58 -36.68 -11.66
CA LEU A 223 10.80 -35.48 -12.45
C LEU A 223 10.90 -35.80 -13.94
N GLU A 224 10.12 -35.12 -14.77
CA GLU A 224 10.06 -35.36 -16.22
C GLU A 224 10.04 -34.04 -17.00
N TRP A 225 10.83 -33.98 -18.06
CA TRP A 225 10.94 -32.84 -18.97
C TRP A 225 11.17 -33.33 -20.40
N ASP A 226 10.77 -32.53 -21.38
CA ASP A 226 11.04 -32.77 -22.79
C ASP A 226 11.57 -31.49 -23.43
N ALA A 227 12.74 -31.59 -24.07
CA ALA A 227 13.51 -30.46 -24.56
C ALA A 227 13.58 -29.33 -23.51
N SER A 228 12.95 -28.18 -23.80
CA SER A 228 12.91 -27.01 -22.91
C SER A 228 11.65 -26.92 -22.03
N THR A 229 10.77 -27.92 -22.06
CA THR A 229 9.46 -27.91 -21.38
C THR A 229 9.45 -28.84 -20.18
N VAL A 230 8.96 -28.35 -19.05
CA VAL A 230 8.74 -29.16 -17.86
C VAL A 230 7.41 -29.90 -18.00
N LEU A 231 7.43 -31.23 -17.93
CA LEU A 231 6.23 -32.06 -18.04
C LEU A 231 5.64 -32.40 -16.67
N ARG A 232 6.49 -32.66 -15.68
CA ARG A 232 6.07 -32.99 -14.31
C ARG A 232 7.18 -32.68 -13.31
N ALA A 233 6.84 -31.99 -12.23
CA ALA A 233 7.71 -31.83 -11.07
C ALA A 233 7.80 -33.15 -10.29
N GLY A 234 8.93 -33.40 -9.62
CA GLY A 234 9.13 -34.65 -8.90
C GLY A 234 10.50 -34.68 -8.21
N PRO A 235 10.80 -35.76 -7.48
CA PRO A 235 12.05 -35.89 -6.76
C PRO A 235 13.25 -35.85 -7.72
N PRO A 236 14.45 -35.48 -7.23
CA PRO A 236 15.67 -35.47 -8.03
C PRO A 236 15.97 -36.83 -8.68
N VAL A 237 16.47 -36.81 -9.91
CA VAL A 237 16.80 -38.00 -10.70
C VAL A 237 18.22 -37.95 -11.26
N LEU A 238 18.77 -39.10 -11.61
CA LEU A 238 19.94 -39.19 -12.47
C LEU A 238 19.48 -39.26 -13.93
N SER A 239 20.18 -38.54 -14.81
CA SER A 239 19.97 -38.62 -16.25
C SER A 239 21.29 -38.76 -16.98
N GLU A 240 21.26 -39.39 -18.14
CA GLU A 240 22.36 -39.32 -19.09
C GLU A 240 22.27 -37.99 -19.86
N SER A 241 23.44 -37.40 -20.11
CA SER A 241 23.62 -36.23 -20.95
C SER A 241 24.59 -36.61 -22.06
N VAL A 242 24.15 -36.53 -23.32
CA VAL A 242 24.96 -36.88 -24.49
C VAL A 242 25.41 -35.61 -25.19
N SER A 243 26.72 -35.41 -25.32
CA SER A 243 27.29 -34.31 -26.10
C SER A 243 28.48 -34.79 -26.91
N GLY A 244 28.47 -34.54 -28.22
CA GLY A 244 29.57 -34.86 -29.11
C GLY A 244 29.97 -36.35 -29.15
N GLY A 245 29.04 -37.27 -28.88
CA GLY A 245 29.30 -38.72 -28.84
C GLY A 245 29.83 -39.25 -27.50
N SER A 246 29.90 -38.42 -26.46
CA SER A 246 30.22 -38.81 -25.08
C SER A 246 28.97 -38.73 -24.21
N SER A 247 28.70 -39.78 -23.43
CA SER A 247 27.63 -39.81 -22.42
C SER A 247 28.21 -39.55 -21.04
N THR A 248 27.71 -38.53 -20.37
CA THR A 248 27.99 -38.28 -18.94
C THR A 248 26.72 -38.45 -18.13
N VAL A 249 26.87 -38.79 -16.85
CA VAL A 249 25.73 -38.80 -15.92
C VAL A 249 25.63 -37.41 -15.28
N VAL A 250 24.41 -36.92 -15.16
CA VAL A 250 24.09 -35.66 -14.49
C VAL A 250 23.04 -35.91 -13.40
N ALA A 251 23.19 -35.21 -12.28
CA ALA A 251 22.13 -35.09 -11.28
C ALA A 251 21.16 -33.99 -11.72
N VAL A 252 19.88 -34.32 -11.85
CA VAL A 252 18.82 -33.43 -12.32
C VAL A 252 17.79 -33.23 -11.21
N PHE A 253 17.38 -31.99 -10.99
CA PHE A 253 16.38 -31.64 -10.00
C PHE A 253 15.56 -30.42 -10.42
N ALA A 254 14.35 -30.31 -9.89
CA ALA A 254 13.56 -29.10 -9.97
C ALA A 254 14.05 -28.08 -8.93
N ARG A 255 14.08 -26.81 -9.31
CA ARG A 255 14.19 -25.70 -8.36
C ARG A 255 13.17 -24.64 -8.73
N ARG A 256 12.65 -23.91 -7.74
CA ARG A 256 11.79 -22.75 -8.00
C ARG A 256 12.46 -21.72 -8.92
N LEU A 257 11.70 -21.13 -9.83
CA LEU A 257 12.15 -20.06 -10.73
C LEU A 257 12.48 -18.78 -9.94
N ASP A 258 11.68 -18.50 -8.91
CA ASP A 258 11.79 -17.36 -8.00
C ASP A 258 12.67 -17.66 -6.77
N TYR A 259 13.48 -18.72 -6.78
CA TYR A 259 14.22 -19.19 -5.59
C TYR A 259 15.00 -18.11 -4.85
N LEU A 260 15.60 -17.13 -5.53
CA LEU A 260 16.30 -16.02 -4.89
C LEU A 260 15.35 -15.07 -4.16
N ALA A 261 14.19 -14.76 -4.77
CA ALA A 261 13.17 -13.91 -4.16
C ALA A 261 12.44 -14.64 -3.02
N ALA A 262 12.29 -15.95 -3.13
CA ALA A 262 11.83 -16.86 -2.08
C ALA A 262 12.92 -17.16 -1.02
N ASN A 263 14.10 -16.55 -1.15
CA ASN A 263 15.21 -16.70 -0.21
C ASN A 263 15.68 -18.16 0.01
N LEU A 264 15.56 -18.99 -1.03
CA LEU A 264 15.95 -20.39 -1.04
C LEU A 264 17.36 -20.58 -1.63
N THR A 265 18.13 -21.50 -1.05
CA THR A 265 19.43 -21.96 -1.58
C THR A 265 19.41 -23.46 -1.81
N TYR A 266 19.84 -23.89 -2.99
CA TYR A 266 19.95 -25.31 -3.39
C TYR A 266 21.42 -25.69 -3.45
N THR A 267 21.82 -26.70 -2.68
CA THR A 267 23.18 -27.26 -2.69
C THR A 267 23.11 -28.73 -3.08
N VAL A 268 23.70 -29.06 -4.23
CA VAL A 268 23.85 -30.46 -4.65
C VAL A 268 25.07 -31.03 -3.92
N GLU A 269 24.90 -32.16 -3.25
CA GLU A 269 25.97 -32.86 -2.55
C GLU A 269 26.05 -34.29 -3.05
N PHE A 270 27.26 -34.82 -3.19
CA PHE A 270 27.52 -36.18 -3.65
C PHE A 270 28.23 -36.99 -2.57
N SER A 271 28.06 -38.30 -2.61
CA SER A 271 28.71 -39.23 -1.69
C SER A 271 29.00 -40.58 -2.36
N GLY A 272 30.06 -41.25 -1.91
CA GLY A 272 30.34 -42.64 -2.26
C GLY A 272 29.89 -43.65 -1.19
N ASP A 273 29.53 -43.19 0.01
CA ASP A 273 29.29 -44.06 1.17
C ASP A 273 28.16 -43.62 2.10
N LEU A 274 27.41 -42.58 1.73
CA LEU A 274 26.35 -41.93 2.52
C LEU A 274 26.82 -41.24 3.81
N VAL A 275 28.12 -41.26 4.10
CA VAL A 275 28.72 -40.65 5.30
C VAL A 275 29.45 -39.36 4.93
N ASP A 276 30.39 -39.46 3.99
CA ASP A 276 31.18 -38.33 3.52
C ASP A 276 30.42 -37.64 2.36
N TRP A 277 30.00 -36.39 2.57
CA TRP A 277 29.27 -35.61 1.58
C TRP A 277 30.12 -34.43 1.10
N GLN A 278 30.23 -34.29 -0.22
CA GLN A 278 30.94 -33.18 -0.86
C GLN A 278 29.97 -32.35 -1.70
N ALA A 279 29.90 -31.05 -1.43
CA ALA A 279 29.10 -30.12 -2.23
C ALA A 279 29.69 -29.94 -3.63
N SER A 280 28.81 -29.87 -4.62
CA SER A 280 29.17 -29.51 -5.99
C SER A 280 29.62 -28.06 -6.07
N ALA A 281 30.72 -27.82 -6.78
CA ALA A 281 31.17 -26.47 -7.14
C ALA A 281 30.64 -26.02 -8.51
N SER A 282 29.92 -26.88 -9.23
CA SER A 282 29.41 -26.56 -10.56
C SER A 282 28.15 -25.71 -10.48
N THR A 283 28.08 -24.69 -11.33
CA THR A 283 26.85 -23.92 -11.57
C THR A 283 25.81 -24.81 -12.25
N PRO A 284 24.57 -24.92 -11.73
CA PRO A 284 23.52 -25.70 -12.38
C PRO A 284 23.17 -25.18 -13.78
N THR A 285 23.09 -26.09 -14.76
CA THR A 285 22.67 -25.79 -16.13
C THR A 285 21.16 -25.99 -16.25
N VAL A 286 20.43 -24.99 -16.77
CA VAL A 286 18.98 -25.08 -17.01
C VAL A 286 18.71 -25.96 -18.22
N LEU A 287 17.87 -26.97 -18.05
CA LEU A 287 17.41 -27.88 -19.12
C LEU A 287 16.04 -27.47 -19.65
N ALA A 288 15.12 -27.18 -18.73
CA ALA A 288 13.75 -26.78 -19.04
C ALA A 288 13.22 -25.79 -17.99
N ALA A 289 12.17 -25.04 -18.32
CA ALA A 289 11.50 -24.16 -17.37
C ALA A 289 10.00 -24.04 -17.68
N ASN A 290 9.21 -23.77 -16.66
CA ASN A 290 7.83 -23.30 -16.79
C ASN A 290 7.66 -22.00 -15.97
N SER A 291 6.42 -21.59 -15.71
CA SER A 291 6.14 -20.38 -14.93
C SER A 291 6.53 -20.46 -13.45
N GLU A 292 6.81 -21.65 -12.92
CA GLU A 292 7.04 -21.87 -11.49
C GLU A 292 8.42 -22.45 -11.17
N ILE A 293 8.90 -23.41 -11.95
CA ILE A 293 10.17 -24.12 -11.71
C ILE A 293 11.07 -24.14 -12.94
N GLN A 294 12.36 -24.35 -12.67
CA GLN A 294 13.37 -24.75 -13.63
C GLN A 294 13.82 -26.17 -13.32
N VAL A 295 13.97 -26.98 -14.37
CA VAL A 295 14.69 -28.25 -14.29
C VAL A 295 16.15 -27.94 -14.58
N VAL A 296 17.01 -28.26 -13.63
CA VAL A 296 18.44 -27.98 -13.71
C VAL A 296 19.26 -29.22 -13.52
N SER A 297 20.45 -29.23 -14.11
CA SER A 297 21.39 -30.33 -14.03
C SER A 297 22.75 -29.88 -13.49
N VAL A 298 23.42 -30.80 -12.80
CA VAL A 298 24.79 -30.67 -12.31
C VAL A 298 25.55 -31.93 -12.72
N PRO A 299 26.80 -31.83 -13.22
CA PRO A 299 27.61 -33.00 -13.54
C PRO A 299 27.74 -33.94 -12.34
N PHE A 300 27.49 -35.23 -12.55
CA PHE A 300 27.70 -36.25 -11.53
C PHE A 300 29.17 -36.70 -11.58
N PRO A 301 29.96 -36.50 -10.52
CA PRO A 301 31.38 -36.88 -10.52
C PRO A 301 31.52 -38.40 -10.49
N LEU A 302 32.49 -38.96 -11.21
CA LEU A 302 32.71 -40.42 -11.18
C LEU A 302 33.37 -40.87 -9.86
N PHE A 303 34.26 -40.03 -9.30
CA PHE A 303 34.98 -40.31 -8.07
C PHE A 303 34.95 -39.10 -7.13
N LEU A 304 34.88 -39.38 -5.84
CA LEU A 304 34.96 -38.41 -4.73
C LEU A 304 35.98 -38.96 -3.72
N ASN A 305 37.03 -38.18 -3.45
CA ASN A 305 38.08 -38.56 -2.47
C ASN A 305 38.63 -39.99 -2.67
N GLY A 306 38.81 -40.42 -3.92
CA GLY A 306 39.32 -41.74 -4.26
C GLY A 306 38.31 -42.90 -4.17
N LYS A 307 37.05 -42.64 -3.80
CA LYS A 307 35.94 -43.59 -3.85
C LYS A 307 35.07 -43.30 -5.07
N LYS A 308 34.41 -44.31 -5.62
CA LYS A 308 33.37 -44.08 -6.65
C LYS A 308 32.20 -43.32 -6.01
N ALA A 309 31.65 -42.34 -6.71
CA ALA A 309 30.42 -41.70 -6.26
C ALA A 309 29.23 -42.56 -6.69
N ASP A 310 28.31 -42.82 -5.76
CA ASP A 310 27.13 -43.64 -6.01
C ASP A 310 25.83 -42.95 -5.55
N PHE A 311 25.94 -41.85 -4.78
CA PHE A 311 24.80 -41.15 -4.21
C PHE A 311 24.88 -39.65 -4.45
N PHE A 312 23.72 -39.01 -4.58
CA PHE A 312 23.59 -37.56 -4.50
C PHE A 312 22.36 -37.17 -3.70
N ARG A 313 22.36 -35.93 -3.21
CA ARG A 313 21.20 -35.29 -2.62
C ARG A 313 21.18 -33.82 -2.99
N VAL A 314 20.00 -33.22 -2.92
CA VAL A 314 19.82 -31.77 -3.03
C VAL A 314 19.38 -31.28 -1.66
N ARG A 315 20.24 -30.49 -1.02
CA ARG A 315 19.91 -29.82 0.23
C ARG A 315 19.33 -28.45 -0.10
N VAL A 316 18.13 -28.17 0.39
CA VAL A 316 17.50 -26.86 0.27
C VAL A 316 17.51 -26.17 1.63
N LYS A 317 17.69 -24.85 1.67
CA LYS A 317 17.61 -24.03 2.88
C LYS A 317 16.86 -22.74 2.57
N SER A 318 16.05 -22.28 3.51
CA SER A 318 15.62 -20.88 3.57
C SER A 318 16.72 -20.10 4.31
N ASN A 319 17.14 -18.95 3.77
CA ASN A 319 18.25 -18.15 4.29
C ASN A 319 17.84 -17.15 5.37
#